data_AF-A0A2H9QWV1-F1
#
_entry.id   AF-A0A2H9QWV1-F1
#
_cell.length_a   1.000
_cell.length_b   1.000
_cell.length_c   1.000
_cell.angle_alpha   90.00
_cell.angle_beta   90.00
_cell.angle_gamma   90.00
#
_symmetry.space_group_name_H-M   'P 1'
#
loop_
_entity.id
_entity.type
_entity.pdbx_description
1 polymer ?
#
loop_
_entity_poly.entity_id
_entity_poly.type
_entity_poly.pdbx_seq_one_letter_code
_entity_poly.pdbx_strand_id
1 'polypeptide(L)'
;MKICYIADAQSIHTQRWVKWFAEHGHEVHLIAEYPAELENVKIHLVKERGGVINFVRRTWQTMKTVKKIKPDILHAHYVTGYGFFGAFSGFHPLIITAWGSDVLIDAKESFFK
;
A
#
# COMPACT_ATOMS: atom_id res chain seq x y z
N MET A 1 -4.30 14.03 -10.74
CA MET A 1 -4.78 12.63 -10.76
C MET A 1 -5.00 12.15 -9.34
N LYS A 2 -5.83 11.13 -9.14
CA LYS A 2 -6.03 10.47 -7.85
C LYS A 2 -5.14 9.23 -7.75
N ILE A 3 -4.19 9.25 -6.83
CA ILE A 3 -3.20 8.18 -6.66
C ILE A 3 -3.42 7.54 -5.30
N CYS A 4 -3.62 6.22 -5.27
CA CYS A 4 -3.73 5.47 -4.02
C CYS A 4 -2.46 4.65 -3.80
N TYR A 5 -1.80 4.86 -2.67
CA TYR A 5 -0.68 4.05 -2.23
C TYR A 5 -1.15 2.95 -1.26
N ILE A 6 -0.51 1.79 -1.31
CA ILE A 6 -0.58 0.75 -0.26
C ILE A 6 0.83 0.57 0.25
N ALA A 7 1.12 1.07 1.45
CA ALA A 7 2.48 1.13 1.96
C ALA A 7 2.52 1.35 3.48
N ASP A 8 3.69 1.15 4.07
CA ASP A 8 3.97 1.63 5.42
C ASP A 8 4.10 3.16 5.43
N ALA A 9 3.27 3.84 6.23
CA ALA A 9 3.26 5.29 6.38
C ALA A 9 4.44 5.84 7.18
N GLN A 10 5.12 5.00 7.97
CA GLN A 10 6.29 5.39 8.76
C GLN A 10 7.59 5.33 7.96
N SER A 11 7.60 4.60 6.84
CA SER A 11 8.75 4.54 5.93
C SER A 11 9.04 5.88 5.28
N ILE A 12 10.29 6.34 5.39
CA ILE A 12 10.77 7.57 4.73
C ILE A 12 10.62 7.49 3.20
N HIS A 13 10.71 6.30 2.62
CA HIS A 13 10.50 6.11 1.18
C HIS A 13 9.05 6.42 0.82
N THR A 14 8.08 5.84 1.52
CA THR A 14 6.66 6.15 1.32
C THR A 14 6.40 7.64 1.48
N GLN A 15 6.88 8.24 2.58
CA GLN A 15 6.63 9.66 2.87
C GLN A 15 7.15 10.59 1.76
N ARG A 16 8.34 10.32 1.20
CA ARG A 16 8.90 11.11 0.10
C ARG A 16 8.01 11.04 -1.15
N TRP A 17 7.56 9.84 -1.53
CA TRP A 17 6.71 9.65 -2.70
C TRP A 17 5.35 10.34 -2.54
N VAL A 18 4.64 10.05 -1.44
CA VAL A 18 3.28 10.58 -1.25
C VAL A 18 3.26 12.09 -1.10
N LYS A 19 4.26 12.68 -0.42
CA LYS A 19 4.40 14.14 -0.29
C LYS A 19 4.67 14.78 -1.63
N TRP A 20 5.64 14.27 -2.39
CA TRP A 20 5.98 14.83 -3.70
C TRP A 20 4.75 14.90 -4.60
N PHE A 21 3.99 13.80 -4.74
CA PHE A 21 2.79 13.83 -5.58
C PHE A 21 1.69 14.76 -5.03
N ALA A 22 1.51 14.81 -3.70
CA ALA A 22 0.52 15.70 -3.09
C ALA A 22 0.87 17.18 -3.34
N GLU A 23 2.14 17.55 -3.22
CA GLU A 23 2.66 18.91 -3.49
C GLU A 23 2.53 19.31 -4.97
N HIS A 24 2.47 18.34 -5.88
CA HIS A 24 2.35 18.58 -7.32
C HIS A 24 0.90 18.48 -7.83
N GLY A 25 -0.09 18.73 -6.94
CA GLY A 25 -1.49 18.87 -7.32
C GLY A 25 -2.24 17.54 -7.55
N HIS A 26 -1.69 16.41 -7.08
CA HIS A 26 -2.38 15.13 -7.11
C HIS A 26 -3.21 14.90 -5.84
N GLU A 27 -4.37 14.24 -5.98
CA GLU A 27 -5.14 13.77 -4.84
C GLU A 27 -4.51 12.46 -4.34
N VAL A 28 -3.77 12.50 -3.25
CA VAL A 28 -3.03 11.35 -2.75
C VAL A 28 -3.77 10.69 -1.59
N HIS A 29 -3.96 9.38 -1.73
CA HIS A 29 -4.49 8.51 -0.69
C HIS A 29 -3.41 7.51 -0.28
N LEU A 30 -3.33 7.17 1.01
CA LEU A 30 -2.41 6.16 1.53
C LEU A 30 -3.17 5.16 2.40
N ILE A 31 -3.23 3.92 1.97
CA ILE A 31 -3.72 2.79 2.76
C ILE A 31 -2.54 2.25 3.57
N ALA A 32 -2.63 2.34 4.90
CA ALA A 32 -1.52 1.99 5.80
C ALA A 32 -2.00 1.22 7.03
N GLU A 33 -1.06 0.52 7.67
CA GLU A 33 -1.31 -0.19 8.94
C GLU A 33 -1.16 0.73 10.15
N TYR A 34 -0.18 1.63 10.10
CA TYR A 34 0.15 2.54 11.18
C TYR A 34 -0.23 3.98 10.83
N PRO A 35 -0.66 4.79 11.82
CA PRO A 35 -0.91 6.20 11.62
C PRO A 35 0.38 6.95 11.32
N ALA A 36 0.24 8.01 10.52
CA ALA A 36 1.23 9.04 10.31
C ALA A 36 0.50 10.37 10.11
N GLU A 37 1.19 11.48 10.31
CA GLU A 37 0.69 12.81 9.98
C GLU A 37 1.41 13.30 8.72
N LEU A 38 0.68 13.37 7.61
CA LEU A 38 1.21 13.77 6.32
C LEU A 38 0.29 14.82 5.73
N GLU A 39 0.83 16.02 5.54
CA GLU A 39 0.10 17.13 4.94
C GLU A 39 -0.34 16.77 3.51
N ASN A 40 -1.56 17.16 3.15
CA ASN A 40 -2.16 16.92 1.83
C ASN A 40 -2.30 15.44 1.40
N VAL A 41 -2.17 14.49 2.34
CA VAL A 41 -2.34 13.05 2.07
C VAL A 41 -3.48 12.47 2.90
N LYS A 42 -4.43 11.81 2.24
CA LYS A 42 -5.58 11.15 2.90
C LYS A 42 -5.20 9.74 3.34
N ILE A 43 -5.02 9.54 4.65
CA ILE A 43 -4.62 8.24 5.21
C ILE A 43 -5.83 7.38 5.56
N HIS A 44 -5.81 6.11 5.13
CA HIS A 44 -6.85 5.10 5.39
C HIS A 44 -6.22 3.96 6.17
N LEU A 45 -6.55 3.84 7.45
CA LEU A 45 -5.96 2.83 8.33
C LEU A 45 -6.66 1.48 8.22
N VAL A 46 -5.87 0.43 8.06
CA VAL A 46 -6.33 -0.97 8.05
C VAL A 46 -5.81 -1.64 9.31
N LYS A 47 -6.65 -1.70 10.35
CA LYS A 47 -6.26 -2.10 11.71
C LYS A 47 -6.48 -3.59 11.93
N GLU A 48 -5.53 -4.44 11.54
CA GLU A 48 -5.54 -5.88 11.86
C GLU A 48 -4.10 -6.42 11.88
N ARG A 49 -3.72 -7.21 12.91
CA ARG A 49 -2.32 -7.67 13.11
C ARG A 49 -2.21 -9.19 13.15
N GLY A 50 -1.22 -9.75 12.45
CA GLY A 50 -0.74 -11.13 12.61
C GLY A 50 -1.69 -12.25 12.18
N GLY A 51 -1.15 -13.30 11.54
CA GLY A 51 -1.91 -14.50 11.18
C GLY A 51 -2.72 -14.41 9.87
N VAL A 52 -3.07 -15.59 9.35
CA VAL A 52 -3.68 -15.76 8.02
C VAL A 52 -5.08 -15.13 7.94
N ILE A 53 -5.89 -15.25 8.99
CA ILE A 53 -7.25 -14.67 9.03
C ILE A 53 -7.19 -13.15 8.90
N ASN A 54 -6.24 -12.53 9.60
CA ASN A 54 -6.07 -11.08 9.56
C ASN A 54 -5.49 -10.63 8.20
N PHE A 55 -4.63 -11.43 7.57
CA PHE A 55 -4.22 -11.17 6.18
C PHE A 55 -5.42 -11.12 5.22
N VAL A 56 -6.35 -12.09 5.30
CA VAL A 56 -7.56 -12.11 4.47
C VAL A 56 -8.46 -10.90 4.76
N ARG A 57 -8.67 -10.57 6.05
CA ARG A 57 -9.46 -9.38 6.45
C ARG A 57 -8.83 -8.08 5.96
N ARG A 58 -7.51 -7.92 6.08
CA ARG A 58 -6.77 -6.75 5.58
C ARG A 58 -6.88 -6.61 4.08
N THR A 59 -6.74 -7.73 3.38
CA THR A 59 -6.92 -7.78 1.93
C THR A 59 -8.30 -7.23 1.59
N TRP A 60 -9.37 -7.80 2.15
CA TRP A 60 -10.73 -7.35 1.89
C TRP A 60 -10.99 -5.88 2.25
N GLN A 61 -10.49 -5.41 3.40
CA GLN A 61 -10.56 -3.99 3.77
C GLN A 61 -9.85 -3.11 2.76
N THR A 62 -8.66 -3.49 2.31
CA THR A 62 -7.89 -2.79 1.28
C THR A 62 -8.69 -2.75 -0.03
N MET A 63 -9.24 -3.87 -0.48
CA MET A 63 -10.08 -3.94 -1.69
C MET A 63 -11.27 -2.98 -1.61
N LYS A 64 -11.98 -2.96 -0.47
CA LYS A 64 -13.10 -2.06 -0.25
C LYS A 64 -12.69 -0.60 -0.29
N THR A 65 -11.57 -0.27 0.36
CA THR A 65 -11.04 1.09 0.39
C THR A 65 -10.62 1.54 -1.01
N VAL A 66 -9.90 0.71 -1.77
CA VAL A 66 -9.56 0.99 -3.17
C VAL A 66 -10.82 1.24 -4.02
N LYS A 67 -11.85 0.39 -3.90
CA LYS A 67 -13.13 0.56 -4.60
C LYS A 67 -13.87 1.84 -4.22
N LYS A 68 -13.76 2.28 -2.96
CA LYS A 68 -14.36 3.53 -2.47
C LYS A 68 -13.60 4.75 -3.01
N ILE A 69 -12.27 4.70 -3.00
CA ILE A 69 -11.40 5.78 -3.46
C ILE A 69 -11.56 5.99 -4.96
N LYS A 70 -11.67 4.90 -5.74
CA LYS A 70 -11.65 4.91 -7.21
C LYS A 70 -10.45 5.72 -7.73
N PRO A 71 -9.21 5.28 -7.44
CA PRO A 71 -8.01 5.97 -7.92
C PRO A 71 -7.86 5.83 -9.43
N ASP A 72 -7.00 6.66 -10.02
CA ASP A 72 -6.51 6.50 -11.39
C ASP A 72 -5.33 5.51 -11.43
N ILE A 73 -4.54 5.45 -10.36
CA ILE A 73 -3.38 4.56 -10.19
C ILE A 73 -3.39 3.98 -8.78
N LEU A 74 -3.18 2.67 -8.68
CA LEU A 74 -2.85 2.00 -7.41
C LEU A 74 -1.36 1.69 -7.37
N HIS A 75 -0.66 2.18 -6.34
CA HIS A 75 0.77 1.97 -6.19
C HIS A 75 1.10 1.26 -4.88
N ALA A 76 1.49 -0.01 -4.96
CA ALA A 76 1.99 -0.76 -3.81
C ALA A 76 3.51 -0.59 -3.68
N HIS A 77 3.95 -0.34 -2.45
CA HIS A 77 5.37 -0.35 -2.08
C HIS A 77 5.64 -1.64 -1.32
N TYR A 78 6.71 -2.36 -1.65
CA TYR A 78 7.01 -3.69 -1.14
C TYR A 78 6.18 -4.79 -1.83
N VAL A 79 6.85 -5.74 -2.48
CA VAL A 79 6.23 -6.79 -3.32
C VAL A 79 5.39 -7.74 -2.47
N THR A 80 5.92 -8.19 -1.33
CA THR A 80 5.18 -9.03 -0.38
C THR A 80 4.27 -8.18 0.49
N GLY A 81 3.21 -8.78 1.04
CA GLY A 81 2.24 -8.05 1.88
C GLY A 81 1.45 -7.00 1.09
N TYR A 82 1.96 -5.76 1.02
CA TYR A 82 1.31 -4.64 0.35
C TYR A 82 1.10 -4.88 -1.16
N GLY A 83 2.10 -5.44 -1.85
CA GLY A 83 1.97 -5.84 -3.25
C GLY A 83 0.88 -6.91 -3.45
N PHE A 84 0.76 -7.88 -2.54
CA PHE A 84 -0.34 -8.85 -2.56
C PHE A 84 -1.71 -8.19 -2.34
N PHE A 85 -1.83 -7.25 -1.39
CA PHE A 85 -3.07 -6.51 -1.20
C PHE A 85 -3.47 -5.71 -2.44
N GLY A 86 -2.49 -5.11 -3.12
CA GLY A 86 -2.68 -4.45 -4.41
C GLY A 86 -3.15 -5.42 -5.49
N ALA A 87 -2.46 -6.55 -5.67
CA ALA A 87 -2.80 -7.56 -6.67
C ALA A 87 -4.20 -8.15 -6.44
N PHE A 88 -4.53 -8.51 -5.21
CA PHE A 88 -5.85 -9.06 -4.84
C PHE A 88 -6.99 -8.04 -4.94
N SER A 89 -6.69 -6.74 -5.01
CA SER A 89 -7.71 -5.73 -5.31
C SER A 89 -8.32 -5.85 -6.71
N GLY A 90 -7.60 -6.47 -7.65
CA GLY A 90 -8.01 -6.55 -9.06
C GLY A 90 -8.05 -5.20 -9.77
N PHE A 91 -7.50 -4.14 -9.15
CA PHE A 91 -7.45 -2.81 -9.74
C PHE A 91 -6.37 -2.71 -10.81
N HIS A 92 -6.64 -1.93 -11.86
CA HIS A 92 -5.66 -1.60 -12.90
C HIS A 92 -5.79 -0.12 -13.32
N PRO A 93 -4.68 0.61 -13.54
CA PRO A 93 -3.29 0.15 -13.44
C PRO A 93 -2.80 -0.04 -11.99
N LEU A 94 -2.10 -1.15 -11.76
CA LEU A 94 -1.38 -1.45 -10.52
C LEU A 94 0.12 -1.37 -10.77
N ILE A 95 0.82 -0.61 -9.95
CA ILE A 95 2.28 -0.47 -9.94
C ILE A 95 2.81 -1.04 -8.63
N ILE A 96 3.85 -1.87 -8.69
CA ILE A 96 4.50 -2.43 -7.51
C ILE A 96 5.98 -2.03 -7.53
N THR A 97 6.43 -1.31 -6.52
CA THR A 97 7.86 -0.96 -6.34
C THR A 97 8.47 -1.91 -5.32
N ALA A 98 9.50 -2.63 -5.74
CA ALA A 98 10.34 -3.42 -4.86
C ALA A 98 11.33 -2.53 -4.10
N TRP A 99 11.57 -2.86 -2.82
CA TRP A 99 12.51 -2.10 -1.97
C TRP A 99 13.80 -2.85 -1.65
N GLY A 100 13.91 -4.11 -2.06
CA GLY A 100 15.12 -4.92 -1.95
C GLY A 100 14.89 -6.11 -1.02
N SER A 101 14.61 -5.89 0.26
CA SER A 101 14.45 -6.98 1.24
C SER A 101 13.29 -7.93 0.89
N ASP A 102 12.22 -7.40 0.32
CA ASP A 102 11.09 -8.16 -0.21
C ASP A 102 11.48 -9.18 -1.29
N VAL A 103 12.56 -8.91 -2.02
CA VAL A 103 13.06 -9.77 -3.10
C VAL A 103 14.29 -10.57 -2.66
N LEU A 104 15.17 -9.98 -1.86
CA LEU A 104 16.50 -10.54 -1.53
C LEU A 104 16.48 -11.43 -0.28
N ILE A 105 15.59 -11.12 0.68
CA ILE A 105 15.51 -11.76 2.00
C ILE A 105 14.20 -12.55 2.10
N ASP A 106 13.06 -11.87 2.03
CA ASP A 106 11.74 -12.47 2.26
C ASP A 106 11.45 -13.61 1.28
N ALA A 107 11.90 -13.47 0.03
CA ALA A 107 11.79 -14.54 -0.97
C ALA A 107 12.53 -15.83 -0.57
N LYS A 108 13.63 -15.73 0.18
CA LYS A 108 14.41 -16.87 0.67
C LYS A 108 13.86 -17.45 1.96
N GLU A 109 13.17 -16.66 2.77
CA GLU A 109 12.58 -17.11 4.03
C GLU A 109 11.15 -17.64 3.88
N SER A 110 10.57 -17.49 2.69
CA SER A 110 9.24 -18.00 2.35
C SER A 110 9.11 -19.52 2.52
N PHE A 111 7.96 -19.94 3.05
CA PHE A 111 7.55 -21.34 3.18
C PHE A 111 7.31 -22.04 1.82
N PHE A 112 7.22 -21.28 0.73
CA PHE A 112 6.97 -21.80 -0.62
C PHE A 112 8.27 -22.15 -1.38
N LYS A 113 9.34 -22.46 -0.67
CA LYS A 113 10.55 -23.06 -1.25
C LYS A 113 10.32 -24.50 -1.66
#